data_AF-J7Q5F5-F1
#
_entry.id   AF-J7Q5F5-F1
#
_cell.length_a   1.000
_cell.length_b   1.000
_cell.length_c   1.000
_cell.angle_alpha   90.00
_cell.angle_beta   90.00
_cell.angle_gamma   90.00
#
_symmetry.space_group_name_H-M   'P 1'
#
loop_
_entity.id
_entity.type
_entity.pdbx_description
1 polymer ?
#
loop_
_entity_poly.entity_id
_entity_poly.type
_entity_poly.pdbx_seq_one_letter_code
_entity_poly.pdbx_strand_id
1 'polypeptide(L)'
;MEKSEVITTLNELAEISRDGEQGFLAAAEDVENPTLKTVFRTAAARCAEGARELESKIVSLGGEPSKSGSMTGAMHRAWTNLKAALTSRSEQAVLEEVERGEDAAKDAYQQAIAQPLPPEIRSMVQRQYQGVKENHDRVRSLRDAA
;
A
#
# COMPACT_ATOMS: atom_id res chain seq x y z
N MET A 1 24.86 -1.66 -0.58
CA MET A 1 23.78 -2.65 -0.42
C MET A 1 24.09 -3.82 -1.31
N GLU A 2 24.08 -5.01 -0.74
CA GLU A 2 24.20 -6.25 -1.50
C GLU A 2 22.90 -6.54 -2.26
N LYS A 3 22.98 -7.35 -3.33
CA LYS A 3 21.81 -7.70 -4.15
C LYS A 3 20.67 -8.31 -3.33
N SER A 4 21.02 -9.14 -2.34
CA SER A 4 20.06 -9.76 -1.42
C SER A 4 19.30 -8.74 -0.58
N GLU A 5 19.97 -7.71 -0.07
CA GLU A 5 19.34 -6.64 0.71
C GLU A 5 18.37 -5.84 -0.16
N VAL A 6 18.75 -5.55 -1.41
CA VAL A 6 17.86 -4.90 -2.38
C VAL A 6 16.61 -5.75 -2.62
N ILE A 7 16.78 -7.06 -2.83
CA ILE A 7 15.65 -7.98 -3.02
C ILE A 7 14.75 -8.01 -1.77
N THR A 8 15.31 -7.99 -0.56
CA THR A 8 14.55 -7.91 0.69
C THR A 8 13.72 -6.63 0.76
N THR A 9 14.34 -5.47 0.51
CA THR A 9 13.62 -4.18 0.52
C THR A 9 12.50 -4.15 -0.52
N LEU A 10 12.73 -4.67 -1.73
CA LEU A 10 11.70 -4.72 -2.75
C LEU A 10 10.56 -5.69 -2.40
N ASN A 11 10.87 -6.79 -1.72
CA ASN A 11 9.85 -7.71 -1.22
C ASN A 11 8.97 -7.07 -0.15
N GLU A 12 9.57 -6.34 0.81
CA GLU A 12 8.81 -5.59 1.82
C GLU A 12 7.84 -4.58 1.17
N LEU A 13 8.30 -3.82 0.19
CA LEU A 13 7.43 -2.88 -0.55
C LEU A 13 6.36 -3.60 -1.37
N ALA A 14 6.67 -4.75 -1.95
CA ALA A 14 5.71 -5.54 -2.73
C ALA A 14 4.60 -6.09 -1.84
N GLU A 15 4.95 -6.62 -0.66
CA GLU A 15 4.00 -7.06 0.36
C GLU A 15 3.09 -5.91 0.78
N ILE A 16 3.65 -4.75 1.14
CA ILE A 16 2.85 -3.57 1.52
C ILE A 16 1.90 -3.13 0.39
N SER A 17 2.36 -3.20 -0.85
CA SER A 17 1.54 -2.85 -2.01
C SER A 17 0.40 -3.87 -2.24
N ARG A 18 0.67 -5.18 -2.06
CA ARG A 18 -0.39 -6.21 -2.09
C ARG A 18 -1.37 -6.06 -0.95
N ASP A 19 -0.88 -5.68 0.22
CA ASP A 19 -1.70 -5.47 1.39
C ASP A 19 -2.65 -4.29 1.20
N GLY A 20 -2.12 -3.19 0.63
CA GLY A 20 -2.92 -2.04 0.19
C GLY A 20 -3.98 -2.43 -0.84
N GLU A 21 -3.63 -3.20 -1.87
CA GLU A 21 -4.58 -3.69 -2.89
C GLU A 21 -5.79 -4.38 -2.23
N GLN A 22 -5.55 -5.31 -1.31
CA GLN A 22 -6.61 -6.06 -0.63
C GLN A 22 -7.43 -5.17 0.31
N GLY A 23 -6.78 -4.30 1.09
CA GLY A 23 -7.46 -3.38 2.01
C GLY A 23 -8.39 -2.42 1.27
N PHE A 24 -7.91 -1.84 0.16
CA PHE A 24 -8.70 -0.93 -0.66
C PHE A 24 -9.87 -1.60 -1.37
N LEU A 25 -9.70 -2.82 -1.88
CA LEU A 25 -10.79 -3.55 -2.50
C LEU A 25 -11.94 -3.80 -1.52
N ALA A 26 -11.63 -4.21 -0.30
CA ALA A 26 -12.66 -4.44 0.71
C ALA A 26 -13.31 -3.15 1.18
N ALA A 27 -12.54 -2.08 1.39
CA ALA A 27 -13.11 -0.77 1.69
C ALA A 27 -14.08 -0.33 0.58
N ALA A 28 -13.77 -0.60 -0.69
CA ALA A 28 -14.66 -0.28 -1.81
C ALA A 28 -15.93 -1.15 -1.89
N GLU A 29 -15.88 -2.38 -1.37
CA GLU A 29 -17.04 -3.28 -1.30
C GLU A 29 -18.03 -2.82 -0.23
N ASP A 30 -17.52 -2.35 0.91
CA ASP A 30 -18.33 -2.12 2.11
C ASP A 30 -18.84 -0.67 2.28
N VAL A 31 -18.21 0.35 1.67
CA VAL A 31 -18.76 1.72 1.70
C VAL A 31 -19.98 1.87 0.81
N GLU A 32 -20.95 2.71 1.17
CA GLU A 32 -22.12 2.98 0.32
C GLU A 32 -21.87 4.14 -0.66
N ASN A 33 -21.06 5.12 -0.25
CA ASN A 33 -20.77 6.33 -1.01
C ASN A 33 -20.04 6.02 -2.35
N PRO A 34 -20.62 6.35 -3.51
CA PRO A 34 -20.06 6.02 -4.80
C PRO A 34 -18.72 6.72 -5.08
N THR A 35 -18.51 7.92 -4.53
CA THR A 35 -17.23 8.64 -4.65
C THR A 35 -16.13 7.90 -3.89
N LEU A 36 -16.41 7.42 -2.67
CA LEU A 36 -15.44 6.64 -1.89
C LEU A 36 -15.14 5.30 -2.56
N LYS A 37 -16.15 4.61 -3.11
CA LYS A 37 -15.93 3.39 -3.91
C LYS A 37 -14.95 3.61 -5.05
N THR A 38 -15.12 4.69 -5.81
CA THR A 38 -14.22 5.01 -6.92
C THR A 38 -12.80 5.28 -6.42
N VAL A 39 -12.65 6.08 -5.36
CA VAL A 39 -11.34 6.40 -4.77
C VAL A 39 -10.61 5.12 -4.35
N PHE A 40 -11.27 4.25 -3.60
CA PHE A 40 -10.66 3.00 -3.13
C PHE A 40 -10.33 2.04 -4.27
N ARG A 41 -11.19 1.91 -5.29
CA ARG A 41 -10.86 1.09 -6.47
C ARG A 41 -9.65 1.63 -7.25
N THR A 42 -9.54 2.95 -7.39
CA THR A 42 -8.37 3.57 -8.02
C THR A 42 -7.10 3.32 -7.20
N ALA A 43 -7.17 3.42 -5.88
CA ALA A 43 -6.06 3.11 -4.99
C ALA A 43 -5.65 1.63 -5.10
N ALA A 44 -6.60 0.71 -5.06
CA ALA A 44 -6.35 -0.73 -5.25
C ALA A 44 -5.63 -1.03 -6.57
N ALA A 45 -6.06 -0.42 -7.68
CA ALA A 45 -5.42 -0.60 -8.98
C ALA A 45 -3.96 -0.11 -8.98
N ARG A 46 -3.67 1.04 -8.36
CA ARG A 46 -2.30 1.56 -8.22
C ARG A 46 -1.43 0.64 -7.37
N CYS A 47 -1.96 0.14 -6.26
CA CYS A 47 -1.30 -0.85 -5.42
C CYS A 47 -0.95 -2.13 -6.20
N ALA A 48 -1.90 -2.65 -6.99
CA ALA A 48 -1.70 -3.83 -7.83
C ALA A 48 -0.60 -3.61 -8.90
N GLU A 49 -0.58 -2.45 -9.54
CA GLU A 49 0.44 -2.07 -10.51
C GLU A 49 1.83 -1.95 -9.86
N GLY A 50 1.92 -1.25 -8.71
CA GLY A 50 3.15 -1.10 -7.95
C GLY A 50 3.73 -2.44 -7.50
N ALA A 51 2.87 -3.32 -6.95
CA ALA A 51 3.27 -4.67 -6.56
C ALA A 51 3.84 -5.46 -7.74
N ARG A 52 3.14 -5.50 -8.89
CA ARG A 52 3.63 -6.22 -10.09
C ARG A 52 4.98 -5.70 -10.57
N GLU A 53 5.18 -4.38 -10.52
CA GLU A 53 6.45 -3.78 -10.93
C GLU A 53 7.60 -4.18 -9.98
N LEU A 54 7.36 -4.14 -8.66
CA LEU A 54 8.32 -4.56 -7.65
C LEU A 54 8.67 -6.04 -7.80
N GLU A 55 7.66 -6.90 -7.92
CA GLU A 55 7.79 -8.35 -8.13
C GLU A 55 8.60 -8.65 -9.41
N SER A 56 8.30 -7.95 -10.51
CA SER A 56 9.05 -8.07 -11.76
C SER A 56 10.53 -7.70 -11.57
N LYS A 57 10.82 -6.62 -10.82
CA LYS A 57 12.20 -6.21 -10.53
C LYS A 57 12.91 -7.24 -9.66
N ILE A 58 12.25 -7.82 -8.66
CA ILE A 58 12.79 -8.90 -7.82
C ILE A 58 13.22 -10.10 -8.68
N VAL A 59 12.34 -10.56 -9.59
CA VAL A 59 12.65 -11.67 -10.52
C VAL A 59 13.85 -11.32 -11.41
N SER A 60 13.92 -10.09 -11.92
CA SER A 60 15.05 -9.65 -12.77
C SER A 60 16.40 -9.66 -12.02
N LEU A 61 16.37 -9.48 -10.69
CA LEU A 61 17.54 -9.57 -9.83
C LEU A 61 17.86 -11.03 -9.45
N GLY A 62 17.09 -12.01 -9.93
CA GLY A 62 17.23 -13.42 -9.58
C GLY A 62 16.74 -13.75 -8.17
N GLY A 63 15.83 -12.93 -7.61
CA GLY A 63 15.12 -13.23 -6.38
C GLY A 63 13.75 -13.86 -6.66
N GLU A 64 13.13 -14.38 -5.61
CA GLU A 64 11.75 -14.83 -5.64
C GLU A 64 10.86 -13.77 -4.97
N PRO A 65 9.80 -13.31 -5.64
CA PRO A 65 8.79 -12.49 -4.98
C PRO A 65 8.15 -13.27 -3.84
N SER A 66 7.93 -12.60 -2.71
CA SER A 66 7.22 -13.19 -1.59
C SER A 66 5.86 -13.67 -2.06
N LYS A 67 5.49 -14.91 -1.71
CA LYS A 67 4.20 -15.47 -2.09
C LYS A 67 3.13 -14.71 -1.32
N SER A 68 2.36 -13.91 -2.05
CA SER A 68 1.14 -13.25 -1.57
C SER A 68 0.30 -14.25 -0.76
N GLY A 69 0.18 -14.04 0.55
CA GLY A 69 -0.50 -14.97 1.46
C GLY A 69 0.20 -15.19 2.81
N SER A 70 1.46 -14.77 2.94
CA SER A 70 2.05 -14.50 4.25
C SER A 70 1.42 -13.23 4.82
N MET A 71 0.17 -13.32 5.30
CA MET A 71 -0.44 -12.31 6.16
C MET A 71 0.43 -12.19 7.41
N THR A 72 1.53 -11.45 7.33
CA THR A 72 2.32 -11.10 8.51
C THR A 72 1.41 -10.31 9.44
N GLY A 73 1.53 -10.51 10.75
CA GLY A 73 0.49 -10.12 11.72
C GLY A 73 0.06 -8.64 11.69
N ALA A 74 0.83 -7.75 11.08
CA ALA A 74 0.45 -6.34 10.87
C ALA A 74 -0.72 -6.18 9.88
N MET A 75 -0.70 -6.91 8.76
CA MET A 75 -1.78 -6.89 7.77
C MET A 75 -3.07 -7.48 8.33
N HIS A 76 -2.99 -8.62 9.02
CA HIS A 76 -4.18 -9.21 9.62
C HIS A 76 -4.84 -8.25 10.62
N ARG A 77 -4.03 -7.51 11.40
CA ARG A 77 -4.54 -6.47 12.30
C ARG A 77 -5.15 -5.29 11.54
N ALA A 78 -4.50 -4.77 10.50
CA ALA A 78 -5.06 -3.69 9.68
C ALA A 78 -6.38 -4.09 9.01
N TRP A 79 -6.46 -5.32 8.46
CA TRP A 79 -7.68 -5.89 7.93
C TRP A 79 -8.79 -6.02 8.97
N THR A 80 -8.46 -6.49 10.17
CA THR A 80 -9.43 -6.68 11.25
C THR A 80 -9.94 -5.33 11.77
N ASN A 81 -9.06 -4.34 11.89
CA ASN A 81 -9.42 -2.97 12.25
C ASN A 81 -10.30 -2.31 11.18
N LEU A 82 -9.97 -2.49 9.89
CA LEU A 82 -10.80 -2.04 8.78
C LEU A 82 -12.19 -2.66 8.84
N LYS A 83 -12.28 -3.97 9.04
CA LYS A 83 -13.58 -4.64 9.25
C LYS A 83 -14.34 -4.06 10.45
N ALA A 84 -13.66 -3.82 11.57
CA ALA A 84 -14.29 -3.22 12.74
C ALA A 84 -14.81 -1.80 12.45
N ALA A 85 -14.04 -0.97 11.74
CA ALA A 85 -14.46 0.35 11.30
C ALA A 85 -15.66 0.27 10.35
N LEU A 86 -15.67 -0.67 9.41
CA LEU A 86 -16.77 -0.90 8.47
C LEU A 86 -18.04 -1.36 9.20
N THR A 87 -17.94 -2.18 10.24
CA THR A 87 -19.11 -2.56 11.07
C THR A 87 -19.72 -1.38 11.81
N SER A 88 -18.98 -0.30 12.05
CA SER A 88 -19.50 0.93 12.65
C SER A 88 -20.33 1.79 11.67
N ARG A 89 -20.28 1.49 10.36
CA ARG A 89 -20.89 2.25 9.25
C ARG A 89 -20.50 3.75 9.20
N SER A 90 -19.41 4.14 9.83
CA SER A 90 -18.92 5.52 9.78
C SER A 90 -17.95 5.70 8.62
N GLU A 91 -18.31 6.52 7.63
CA GLU A 91 -17.41 6.89 6.51
C GLU A 91 -16.10 7.50 7.04
N GLN A 92 -16.19 8.32 8.09
CA GLN A 92 -15.03 8.90 8.76
C GLN A 92 -14.12 7.80 9.33
N ALA A 93 -14.67 6.78 10.00
CA ALA A 93 -13.87 5.69 10.56
C ALA A 93 -13.17 4.86 9.47
N VAL A 94 -13.82 4.67 8.32
CA VAL A 94 -13.20 4.01 7.16
C VAL A 94 -12.05 4.83 6.62
N LEU A 95 -12.26 6.14 6.44
CA LEU A 95 -11.23 7.05 5.95
C LEU A 95 -10.04 7.17 6.91
N GLU A 96 -10.28 7.16 8.22
CA GLU A 96 -9.23 7.13 9.26
C GLU A 96 -8.36 5.88 9.18
N GLU A 97 -8.97 4.70 9.02
CA GLU A 97 -8.22 3.45 8.93
C GLU A 97 -7.45 3.33 7.61
N VAL A 98 -8.03 3.83 6.52
CA VAL A 98 -7.34 3.93 5.22
C VAL A 98 -6.15 4.88 5.31
N GLU A 99 -6.31 6.06 5.91
CA GLU A 99 -5.20 7.02 6.10
C GLU A 99 -4.08 6.41 6.94
N ARG A 100 -4.42 5.65 7.99
CA ARG A 100 -3.44 4.91 8.81
C ARG A 100 -2.66 3.88 7.99
N GLY A 101 -3.33 3.19 7.05
CA GLY A 101 -2.68 2.27 6.12
C GLY A 101 -1.73 2.98 5.16
N GLU A 102 -2.15 4.13 4.62
CA GLU A 102 -1.34 4.97 3.73
C GLU A 102 -0.13 5.59 4.43
N ASP A 103 -0.25 5.96 5.72
CA ASP A 103 0.89 6.40 6.53
C ASP A 103 1.92 5.29 6.72
N ALA A 104 1.49 4.07 7.01
CA ALA A 104 2.39 2.92 7.10
C ALA A 104 3.11 2.65 5.77
N ALA A 105 2.41 2.80 4.64
CA ALA A 105 3.02 2.70 3.32
C ALA A 105 4.06 3.82 3.11
N LYS A 106 3.71 5.08 3.40
CA LYS A 106 4.64 6.22 3.28
C LYS A 106 5.93 5.98 4.07
N ASP A 107 5.82 5.52 5.32
CA ASP A 107 6.97 5.26 6.18
C ASP A 107 7.88 4.17 5.60
N ALA A 108 7.31 3.08 5.10
CA ALA A 108 8.08 2.00 4.48
C ALA A 108 8.81 2.46 3.20
N TYR A 109 8.14 3.23 2.34
CA TYR A 109 8.77 3.81 1.15
C TYR A 109 9.87 4.81 1.53
N GLN A 110 9.67 5.64 2.55
CA GLN A 110 10.71 6.55 3.04
C GLN A 110 11.92 5.79 3.57
N GLN A 111 11.70 4.73 4.36
CA GLN A 111 12.77 3.86 4.85
C GLN A 111 13.54 3.21 3.70
N ALA A 112 12.84 2.68 2.70
CA ALA A 112 13.48 2.11 1.51
C ALA A 112 14.32 3.15 0.74
N ILE A 113 13.81 4.37 0.56
CA ILE A 113 14.53 5.46 -0.12
C ILE A 113 15.76 5.90 0.69
N ALA A 114 15.73 5.83 2.02
CA ALA A 114 16.88 6.18 2.85
C ALA A 114 18.05 5.17 2.72
N GLN A 115 17.77 3.95 2.28
CA GLN A 115 18.81 2.94 2.03
C GLN A 115 19.61 3.23 0.75
N PRO A 116 20.85 2.74 0.60
CA PRO A 116 21.68 2.96 -0.59
C PRO A 116 21.26 2.10 -1.79
N LEU A 117 20.00 2.22 -2.22
CA LEU A 117 19.44 1.54 -3.38
C LEU A 117 20.17 1.91 -4.68
N PRO A 118 20.36 0.96 -5.62
CA PRO A 118 20.86 1.23 -6.95
C PRO A 118 20.03 2.32 -7.66
N PRO A 119 20.64 3.20 -8.50
CA PRO A 119 19.96 4.38 -9.05
C PRO A 119 18.62 4.11 -9.75
N GLU A 120 18.55 3.04 -10.56
CA GLU A 120 17.31 2.66 -11.25
C GLU A 120 16.21 2.25 -10.27
N ILE A 121 16.58 1.48 -9.24
CA ILE A 121 15.64 0.98 -8.22
C ILE A 121 15.15 2.12 -7.35
N ARG A 122 16.06 3.01 -6.93
CA ARG A 122 15.71 4.23 -6.22
C ARG A 122 14.70 5.07 -7.00
N SER A 123 14.91 5.25 -8.30
CA SER A 123 14.02 6.05 -9.16
C SER A 123 12.62 5.43 -9.24
N MET A 124 12.53 4.11 -9.37
CA MET A 124 11.26 3.38 -9.34
C MET A 124 10.53 3.54 -8.00
N VAL A 125 11.23 3.32 -6.88
CA VAL A 125 10.66 3.45 -5.52
C VAL A 125 10.22 4.88 -5.24
N GLN A 126 10.98 5.90 -5.66
CA GLN A 126 10.61 7.31 -5.53
C GLN A 126 9.34 7.67 -6.31
N ARG A 127 9.19 7.13 -7.54
CA ARG A 127 7.97 7.36 -8.33
C ARG A 127 6.75 6.73 -7.66
N GLN A 128 6.87 5.50 -7.17
CA GLN A 128 5.78 4.84 -6.45
C GLN A 128 5.45 5.59 -5.13
N TYR A 129 6.45 6.02 -4.38
CA TYR A 129 6.28 6.84 -3.17
C TYR A 129 5.49 8.12 -3.42
N GLN A 130 5.74 8.80 -4.54
CA GLN A 130 4.97 9.99 -4.91
C GLN A 130 3.48 9.65 -5.13
N GLY A 131 3.18 8.49 -5.75
CA GLY A 131 1.82 8.00 -5.90
C GLY A 131 1.13 7.68 -4.57
N VAL A 132 1.85 7.11 -3.59
CA VAL A 132 1.35 6.87 -2.22
C VAL A 132 1.01 8.20 -1.55
N LYS A 133 1.90 9.20 -1.62
CA LYS A 133 1.64 10.53 -1.04
C LYS A 133 0.39 11.19 -1.61
N GLU A 134 0.21 11.12 -2.93
CA GLU A 134 -0.98 11.67 -3.59
C GLU A 134 -2.26 10.97 -3.14
N ASN A 135 -2.23 9.64 -2.96
CA ASN A 135 -3.38 8.89 -2.47
C ASN A 135 -3.69 9.23 -1.01
N HIS A 136 -2.66 9.24 -0.15
CA HIS A 136 -2.76 9.69 1.23
C HIS A 136 -3.40 11.07 1.35
N ASP A 137 -2.90 12.08 0.62
CA ASP A 137 -3.41 13.45 0.71
C ASP A 137 -4.85 13.55 0.21
N ARG A 138 -5.23 12.72 -0.77
CA ARG A 138 -6.60 12.60 -1.25
C ARG A 138 -7.52 12.00 -0.19
N VAL A 139 -7.12 10.90 0.46
CA VAL A 139 -7.90 10.26 1.55
C VAL A 139 -8.06 11.21 2.72
N ARG A 140 -6.98 11.86 3.15
CA ARG A 140 -6.99 12.85 4.21
C ARG A 140 -7.97 14.00 3.92
N SER A 141 -7.94 14.53 2.70
CA SER A 141 -8.87 15.60 2.30
C SER A 141 -10.33 15.16 2.31
N LEU A 142 -10.60 13.88 2.00
CA LEU A 142 -11.95 13.31 2.08
C LEU A 142 -12.38 13.09 3.53
N ARG A 143 -11.46 12.62 4.40
CA ARG A 143 -11.69 12.46 5.84
C ARG A 143 -12.05 13.80 6.49
N ASP A 144 -11.26 14.84 6.21
CA ASP A 144 -11.44 16.17 6.79
C ASP A 144 -12.76 16.84 6.32
N ALA A 145 -13.41 16.30 5.28
CA ALA A 145 -14.67 16.78 4.72
C ALA A 145 -15.90 15.91 5.06
N ALA A 146 -15.70 14.74 5.70
CA ALA A 146 -16.75 13.81 6.12
C ALA A 146 -17.25 14.16 7.53
#